data_AF-A0A942A1H8-F1
#
_entry.id   AF-A0A942A1H8-F1
#
_cell.length_a   1.000
_cell.length_b   1.000
_cell.length_c   1.000
_cell.angle_alpha   90.00
_cell.angle_beta   90.00
_cell.angle_gamma   90.00
#
_symmetry.space_group_name_H-M   'P 1'
#
loop_
_entity.id
_entity.type
_entity.pdbx_description
1 polymer ?
#
loop_
_entity_poly.entity_id
_entity_poly.type
_entity_poly.pdbx_seq_one_letter_code
_entity_poly.pdbx_strand_id
1 'polypeptide(L)'
;MAELRREPVTRMWVVVTNDHPKGPSDYLSFKPPYGRLEAEGPCPFCPGNEGMTPQETFSLSQEKLFIPRNIQSAYEKGTRSPDGKPGSEYWQNSADYKIDVEVFLSTYQIIGKERITYYNNSPDSLKRIVLRLYPNIFKKGSTRDYSITTVLIPLLISLGMIFSFSSRPRPGPSGG
;
A
#
# COMPACT_ATOMS: atom_id res chain seq x y z
N MET A 1 -12.12 35.57 -6.64
CA MET A 1 -11.81 36.24 -7.90
C MET A 1 -11.74 35.17 -8.99
N ALA A 2 -12.38 35.39 -10.15
CA ALA A 2 -12.26 34.49 -11.29
C ALA A 2 -10.94 34.73 -12.04
N GLU A 3 -10.25 33.66 -12.43
CA GLU A 3 -8.99 33.68 -13.19
C GLU A 3 -9.18 33.04 -14.57
N LEU A 4 -8.54 33.57 -15.61
CA LEU A 4 -8.52 32.95 -16.93
C LEU A 4 -7.22 32.16 -17.12
N ARG A 5 -7.34 30.87 -17.46
CA ARG A 5 -6.20 30.00 -17.76
C ARG A 5 -6.30 29.45 -19.17
N ARG A 6 -5.19 29.48 -19.91
CA ARG A 6 -5.11 28.92 -21.27
C ARG A 6 -4.61 27.48 -21.19
N GLU A 7 -5.42 26.55 -21.68
CA GLU A 7 -5.05 25.13 -21.70
C GLU A 7 -4.13 24.84 -22.92
N PRO A 8 -2.97 24.20 -22.74
CA PRO A 8 -1.96 24.08 -23.78
C PRO A 8 -2.30 23.12 -24.93
N VAL A 9 -3.15 22.11 -24.70
CA VAL A 9 -3.48 21.07 -25.70
C VAL A 9 -4.55 21.55 -26.68
N THR A 10 -5.64 22.08 -26.15
CA THR A 10 -6.83 22.55 -26.88
C THR A 10 -6.75 24.02 -27.26
N ARG A 11 -5.79 24.77 -26.68
CA ARG A 11 -5.62 26.23 -26.85
C ARG A 11 -6.85 27.05 -26.46
N MET A 12 -7.80 26.47 -25.73
CA MET A 12 -8.98 27.16 -25.24
C MET A 12 -8.68 27.95 -23.97
N TRP A 13 -9.41 29.03 -23.77
CA TRP A 13 -9.40 29.79 -22.52
C TRP A 13 -10.47 29.24 -21.58
N VAL A 14 -10.08 28.93 -20.35
CA VAL A 14 -10.97 28.41 -19.30
C VAL A 14 -11.06 29.44 -18.18
N VAL A 15 -12.28 29.75 -17.75
CA VAL A 15 -12.52 30.58 -16.57
C VAL A 15 -12.55 29.68 -15.35
N VAL A 16 -11.66 29.92 -14.39
CA VAL A 16 -11.61 29.24 -13.10
C VAL A 16 -12.17 30.17 -12.04
N THR A 17 -13.32 29.82 -11.47
CA THR A 17 -13.96 30.59 -10.40
C THR A 17 -13.63 29.96 -9.04
N ASN A 18 -12.91 30.70 -8.19
CA ASN A 18 -12.58 30.26 -6.83
C ASN A 18 -13.57 30.79 -5.77
N ASP A 19 -14.57 31.58 -6.18
CA ASP A 19 -15.41 32.33 -5.24
C ASP A 19 -16.44 31.49 -4.49
N HIS A 20 -16.66 30.22 -4.86
CA HIS A 20 -17.43 29.24 -4.10
C HIS A 20 -16.89 27.83 -4.44
N PRO A 21 -15.84 27.34 -3.75
CA PRO A 21 -15.23 26.06 -4.07
C PRO A 21 -16.19 24.94 -3.68
N LYS A 22 -16.95 24.47 -4.67
CA LYS A 22 -17.72 23.23 -4.58
C LYS A 22 -16.73 22.07 -4.44
N GLY A 23 -16.89 21.25 -3.41
CA GLY A 23 -16.08 20.07 -3.21
C GLY A 23 -16.29 19.06 -4.35
N PRO A 24 -15.39 18.07 -4.53
CA PRO A 24 -15.58 17.00 -5.52
C PRO A 24 -16.94 16.29 -5.40
N SER A 25 -17.51 16.26 -4.19
CA SER A 25 -18.83 15.73 -3.87
C SER A 25 -20.01 16.63 -4.28
N ASP A 26 -19.78 17.93 -4.45
CA ASP A 26 -20.82 18.91 -4.78
C ASP A 26 -21.09 18.97 -6.29
N TYR A 27 -20.21 18.37 -7.08
CA TYR A 27 -20.48 18.08 -8.48
C TYR A 27 -21.38 16.84 -8.52
N LEU A 28 -22.67 17.06 -8.75
CA LEU A 28 -23.61 15.97 -9.00
C LEU A 28 -23.04 15.08 -10.10
N SER A 29 -23.02 13.77 -9.88
CA SER A 29 -22.78 12.80 -10.96
C SER A 29 -23.71 13.17 -12.11
N PHE A 30 -23.15 13.36 -13.31
CA PHE A 30 -23.93 13.68 -14.50
C PHE A 30 -25.11 12.70 -14.62
N LYS A 31 -26.31 13.19 -14.30
CA LYS A 31 -27.56 12.48 -14.53
C LYS A 31 -27.98 12.89 -15.93
N PRO A 32 -27.88 12.00 -16.93
CA PRO A 32 -28.25 12.36 -18.28
C PRO A 32 -29.70 12.90 -18.32
N PRO A 33 -29.98 13.89 -19.18
CA PRO A 33 -31.31 14.51 -19.29
C PRO A 33 -32.36 13.54 -19.81
N TYR A 34 -31.94 12.46 -20.46
CA TYR A 34 -32.73 11.26 -20.64
C TYR A 34 -32.67 10.48 -19.32
N GLY A 35 -33.76 10.51 -18.57
CA GLY A 35 -33.95 9.63 -17.42
C GLY A 35 -33.61 8.19 -17.82
N ARG A 36 -33.18 7.39 -16.84
CA ARG A 36 -33.10 5.93 -17.01
C ARG A 36 -34.50 5.50 -17.44
N LEU A 37 -34.73 5.38 -18.75
CA LEU A 37 -35.82 4.61 -19.28
C LEU A 37 -35.63 3.27 -18.59
N GLU A 38 -36.56 2.93 -17.70
CA GLU A 38 -36.74 1.54 -17.32
C GLU A 38 -37.02 0.86 -18.66
N ALA A 39 -35.95 0.30 -19.24
CA ALA A 39 -36.07 -0.48 -20.46
C ALA A 39 -36.85 -1.71 -20.03
N GLU A 40 -38.17 -1.63 -20.06
CA GLU A 40 -39.04 -2.77 -19.89
C GLU A 40 -38.79 -3.69 -21.08
N GLY A 41 -37.84 -4.61 -20.91
CA GLY A 41 -37.46 -5.58 -21.92
C GLY A 41 -36.07 -6.17 -21.70
N PRO A 42 -35.80 -7.36 -22.29
CA PRO A 42 -34.47 -7.95 -22.28
C PRO A 42 -33.49 -7.01 -22.98
N CYS A 43 -32.42 -6.63 -22.28
CA CYS A 43 -31.38 -5.73 -22.77
C CYS A 43 -30.67 -6.33 -24.01
N PRO A 44 -30.72 -5.69 -25.19
CA PRO A 44 -30.13 -6.25 -26.42
C PRO A 44 -28.62 -6.46 -26.36
N PHE A 45 -27.90 -5.70 -25.51
CA PHE A 45 -26.45 -5.80 -25.33
C PHE A 45 -26.01 -6.69 -24.16
N CYS A 46 -26.96 -7.40 -23.55
CA CYS A 46 -26.66 -8.29 -22.44
C CYS A 46 -26.30 -9.69 -22.97
N PRO A 47 -25.39 -10.43 -22.29
CA PRO A 47 -24.99 -11.77 -22.72
C PRO A 47 -26.20 -12.70 -22.89
N GLY A 48 -26.26 -13.42 -24.00
CA GLY A 48 -27.37 -14.32 -24.36
C GLY A 48 -28.47 -13.69 -25.24
N ASN A 49 -28.42 -12.38 -25.50
CA ASN A 49 -29.35 -11.67 -26.39
C ASN A 49 -28.72 -11.23 -27.72
N GLU A 50 -27.64 -11.89 -28.15
CA GLU A 50 -26.87 -11.53 -29.34
C GLU A 50 -27.74 -11.53 -30.62
N GLY A 51 -28.78 -12.38 -30.65
CA GLY A 51 -29.77 -12.42 -31.74
C GLY A 51 -30.67 -11.17 -31.84
N MET A 52 -30.68 -10.28 -30.84
CA MET A 52 -31.36 -8.99 -30.89
C MET A 52 -30.45 -7.87 -31.42
N THR A 53 -29.18 -8.15 -31.66
CA THR A 53 -28.23 -7.20 -32.24
C THR A 53 -28.08 -7.41 -33.75
N PRO A 54 -27.69 -6.38 -34.52
CA PRO A 54 -27.35 -6.54 -35.94
C PRO A 54 -26.27 -7.60 -36.15
N GLN A 55 -26.21 -8.16 -37.36
CA GLN A 55 -25.30 -9.26 -37.68
C GLN A 55 -23.85 -8.96 -37.30
N GLU A 56 -23.25 -9.84 -36.51
CA GLU A 56 -21.88 -9.69 -36.01
C GLU A 56 -20.88 -9.63 -37.17
N THR A 57 -20.09 -8.55 -37.24
CA THR A 57 -19.05 -8.41 -38.27
C THR A 57 -17.73 -9.06 -37.84
N PHE A 58 -17.39 -8.97 -36.55
CA PHE A 58 -16.26 -9.67 -35.91
C PHE A 58 -16.34 -9.48 -34.38
N SER A 59 -16.17 -10.53 -33.59
CA SER A 59 -15.93 -10.44 -32.15
C SER A 59 -14.47 -10.77 -31.81
N LEU A 60 -13.86 -9.91 -30.99
CA LEU A 60 -12.59 -10.17 -30.32
C LEU A 60 -12.91 -10.43 -28.85
N SER A 61 -13.13 -11.69 -28.51
CA SER A 61 -13.03 -12.13 -27.12
C SER A 61 -11.55 -12.28 -26.78
N GLN A 62 -11.05 -11.50 -25.82
CA GLN A 62 -9.74 -11.79 -25.24
C GLN A 62 -9.88 -13.03 -24.35
N GLU A 63 -9.61 -14.22 -24.89
CA GLU A 63 -9.73 -15.49 -24.16
C GLU A 63 -8.90 -15.53 -22.88
N LYS A 64 -7.80 -14.78 -22.83
CA LYS A 64 -6.88 -14.77 -21.69
C LYS A 64 -6.34 -13.37 -21.43
N LEU A 65 -6.67 -12.84 -20.26
CA LEU A 65 -6.05 -11.61 -19.75
C LEU A 65 -4.53 -11.81 -19.68
N PHE A 66 -3.79 -10.79 -20.07
CA PHE A 66 -2.34 -10.78 -19.94
C PHE A 66 -1.94 -10.92 -18.46
N ILE A 67 -1.19 -11.98 -18.13
CA ILE A 67 -0.63 -12.19 -16.80
C ILE A 67 0.87 -11.90 -16.88
N PRO A 68 1.43 -11.01 -16.03
CA PRO A 68 2.86 -10.71 -16.05
C PRO A 68 3.68 -11.90 -15.51
N ARG A 69 4.93 -12.04 -15.98
CA ARG A 69 5.83 -13.19 -15.68
C ARG A 69 6.05 -13.44 -14.18
N ASN A 70 6.12 -12.38 -13.37
CA ASN A 70 6.27 -12.48 -11.92
C ASN A 70 5.04 -13.15 -11.25
N ILE A 71 3.84 -12.98 -11.81
CA ILE A 71 2.62 -13.60 -11.30
C ILE A 71 2.48 -15.02 -11.83
N GLN A 72 2.84 -15.28 -13.10
CA GLN A 72 2.86 -16.65 -13.66
C GLN A 72 3.76 -17.58 -12.84
N SER A 73 4.99 -17.14 -12.54
CA SER A 73 5.91 -17.92 -11.69
C SER A 73 5.40 -18.13 -10.26
N ALA A 74 4.58 -17.23 -9.72
CA ALA A 74 3.97 -17.42 -8.40
C ALA A 74 2.87 -18.49 -8.42
N TYR A 75 2.11 -18.60 -9.53
CA TYR A 75 1.11 -19.64 -9.74
C TYR A 75 1.76 -21.01 -9.95
N GLU A 76 2.80 -21.09 -10.79
CA GLU A 76 3.57 -22.32 -11.01
C GLU A 76 4.21 -22.86 -9.72
N LYS A 77 4.70 -21.94 -8.87
CA LYS A 77 5.27 -22.28 -7.56
C LYS A 77 4.23 -22.54 -6.47
N GLY A 78 2.93 -22.40 -6.77
CA GLY A 78 1.86 -22.59 -5.78
C GLY A 78 1.86 -21.59 -4.62
N THR A 79 2.59 -20.47 -4.73
CA THR A 79 2.65 -19.44 -3.68
C THR A 79 1.47 -18.47 -3.76
N ARG A 80 0.74 -18.45 -4.89
CA ARG A 80 -0.44 -17.63 -5.11
C ARG A 80 -1.48 -18.40 -5.93
N SER A 81 -2.76 -18.24 -5.61
CA SER A 81 -3.88 -18.74 -6.42
C SER A 81 -4.30 -17.72 -7.50
N PRO A 82 -4.86 -18.15 -8.64
CA PRO A 82 -5.50 -17.27 -9.63
C PRO A 82 -6.54 -16.31 -9.03
N ASP A 83 -7.20 -16.71 -7.94
CA ASP A 83 -8.19 -15.88 -7.22
C ASP A 83 -7.56 -14.81 -6.32
N GLY A 84 -6.23 -14.68 -6.34
CA GLY A 84 -5.47 -13.71 -5.53
C GLY A 84 -5.21 -14.14 -4.08
N LYS A 85 -5.75 -15.29 -3.65
CA LYS A 85 -5.49 -15.87 -2.33
C LYS A 85 -4.05 -16.42 -2.23
N PRO A 86 -3.46 -16.45 -1.02
CA PRO A 86 -2.29 -17.28 -0.73
C PRO A 86 -2.48 -18.71 -1.23
N GLY A 87 -1.48 -19.26 -1.93
CA GLY A 87 -1.49 -20.67 -2.33
C GLY A 87 -1.01 -21.60 -1.21
N SER A 88 -0.95 -22.91 -1.47
CA SER A 88 -0.52 -23.90 -0.46
C SER A 88 0.92 -23.70 -0.02
N GLU A 89 1.79 -23.27 -0.93
CA GLU A 89 3.22 -23.05 -0.67
C GLU A 89 3.53 -21.62 -0.22
N TYR A 90 2.50 -20.85 0.14
CA TYR A 90 2.68 -19.49 0.60
C TYR A 90 3.37 -19.44 1.95
N TRP A 91 4.40 -18.60 2.06
CA TRP A 91 5.17 -18.39 3.28
C TRP A 91 5.17 -16.93 3.70
N GLN A 92 5.32 -16.69 5.00
CA GLN A 92 5.52 -15.36 5.58
C GLN A 92 6.63 -15.43 6.61
N ASN A 93 7.58 -14.50 6.52
CA ASN A 93 8.58 -14.33 7.56
C ASN A 93 8.00 -13.52 8.72
N SER A 94 8.53 -13.75 9.92
CA SER A 94 8.10 -13.05 11.13
C SER A 94 9.30 -12.72 12.01
N ALA A 95 9.12 -11.80 12.94
CA ALA A 95 10.13 -11.46 13.93
C ALA A 95 9.45 -11.18 15.27
N ASP A 96 10.01 -11.75 16.34
CA ASP A 96 9.65 -11.42 17.71
C ASP A 96 10.65 -10.39 18.26
N TYR A 97 10.15 -9.42 19.00
CA TYR A 97 10.93 -8.32 19.57
C TYR A 97 10.79 -8.32 21.09
N LYS A 98 11.93 -8.29 21.79
CA LYS A 98 11.98 -8.03 23.22
C LYS A 98 12.81 -6.78 23.45
N ILE A 99 12.17 -5.73 23.93
CA ILE A 99 12.76 -4.41 24.13
C ILE A 99 12.78 -4.14 25.64
N ASP A 100 13.97 -4.08 26.21
CA ASP A 100 14.21 -3.71 27.60
C ASP A 100 14.63 -2.23 27.62
N VAL A 101 13.86 -1.36 28.28
CA VAL A 101 14.07 0.09 28.26
C VAL A 101 14.09 0.66 29.68
N GLU A 102 15.06 1.53 29.94
CA GLU A 102 15.18 2.34 31.14
C GLU A 102 15.05 3.82 30.78
N VAL A 103 14.25 4.54 31.58
CA VAL A 103 13.99 5.97 31.40
C VAL A 103 14.57 6.73 32.59
N PHE A 104 15.50 7.64 32.31
CA PHE A 104 16.14 8.49 33.30
C PHE A 104 15.49 9.87 33.29
N LEU A 105 14.65 10.15 34.29
CA LEU A 105 13.90 11.42 34.37
C LEU A 105 14.80 12.64 34.68
N SER A 106 15.90 12.45 35.40
CA SER A 106 16.85 13.54 35.75
C SER A 106 17.64 14.05 34.56
N THR A 107 17.92 13.18 33.60
CA THR A 107 18.73 13.48 32.40
C THR A 107 17.89 13.44 31.12
N TYR A 108 16.59 13.13 31.23
CA TYR A 108 15.64 12.88 30.14
C TYR A 108 16.17 11.86 29.11
N GLN A 109 16.93 10.87 29.56
CA GLN A 109 17.53 9.87 28.67
C GLN A 109 16.69 8.61 28.62
N ILE A 110 16.63 8.00 27.44
CA ILE A 110 16.07 6.67 27.24
C ILE A 110 17.21 5.76 26.80
N ILE A 111 17.50 4.76 27.61
CA ILE A 111 18.52 3.75 27.31
C ILE A 111 17.81 2.42 27.19
N GLY A 112 18.05 1.69 26.11
CA GLY A 112 17.39 0.42 25.90
C GLY A 112 18.26 -0.60 25.22
N LYS A 113 17.91 -1.87 25.42
CA LYS A 113 18.44 -3.00 24.68
C LYS A 113 17.31 -3.73 23.98
N GLU A 114 17.56 -4.15 22.75
CA GLU A 114 16.59 -4.88 21.95
C GLU A 114 17.17 -6.23 21.52
N ARG A 115 16.38 -7.28 21.69
CA ARG A 115 16.60 -8.62 21.15
C ARG A 115 15.55 -8.88 20.08
N ILE A 116 16.04 -9.12 18.86
CA ILE A 116 15.22 -9.48 17.71
C ILE A 116 15.43 -10.96 17.40
N THR A 117 14.36 -11.75 17.37
CA THR A 117 14.37 -13.15 16.93
C THR A 117 13.64 -13.24 15.60
N TYR A 118 14.39 -13.48 14.52
CA TYR A 118 13.86 -13.54 13.16
C TYR A 118 13.58 -14.98 12.73
N TYR A 119 12.41 -15.22 12.16
CA TYR A 119 11.99 -16.51 11.63
C TYR A 119 11.94 -16.46 10.11
N ASN A 120 12.87 -17.17 9.46
CA ASN A 120 12.87 -17.34 8.01
C ASN A 120 12.04 -18.58 7.64
N ASN A 121 10.80 -18.36 7.21
CA ASN A 121 9.91 -19.39 6.69
C ASN A 121 9.99 -19.49 5.16
N SER A 122 10.81 -18.66 4.50
CA SER A 122 11.02 -18.76 3.07
C SER A 122 11.82 -20.01 2.70
N PRO A 123 11.61 -20.56 1.49
CA PRO A 123 12.42 -21.67 0.96
C PRO A 123 13.87 -21.24 0.62
N ASP A 124 14.15 -19.94 0.64
CA ASP A 124 15.42 -19.36 0.23
C ASP A 124 16.33 -19.05 1.43
N SER A 125 17.62 -19.30 1.27
CA SER A 125 18.62 -18.97 2.30
C SER A 125 18.83 -17.45 2.43
N LEU A 126 18.53 -16.90 3.61
CA LEU A 126 18.75 -15.49 3.92
C LEU A 126 20.23 -15.20 4.18
N LYS A 127 20.86 -14.41 3.30
CA LYS A 127 22.31 -14.06 3.40
C LYS A 127 22.59 -12.76 4.15
N ARG A 128 21.63 -11.83 4.18
CA ARG A 128 21.78 -10.49 4.77
C ARG A 128 20.48 -10.04 5.41
N ILE A 129 20.58 -9.38 6.56
CA ILE A 129 19.47 -8.72 7.24
C ILE A 129 19.68 -7.21 7.12
N VAL A 130 18.66 -6.50 6.66
CA VAL A 130 18.66 -5.03 6.58
C VAL A 130 17.75 -4.51 7.68
N LEU A 131 18.29 -3.64 8.52
CA LEU A 131 17.57 -3.02 9.63
C LEU A 131 17.36 -1.54 9.32
N ARG A 132 16.12 -1.09 9.47
CA ARG A 132 15.79 0.33 9.37
C ARG A 132 15.75 0.91 10.77
N LEU A 133 16.80 1.65 11.12
CA LEU A 133 16.89 2.36 12.39
C LEU A 133 16.54 3.83 12.17
N TYR A 134 15.68 4.37 13.04
CA TYR A 134 15.38 5.79 13.05
C TYR A 134 16.33 6.48 14.04
N PRO A 135 17.24 7.35 13.56
CA PRO A 135 18.14 8.07 14.44
C PRO A 135 17.36 9.04 15.31
N ASN A 136 17.96 9.43 16.42
CA ASN A 136 17.39 10.47 17.28
C ASN A 136 17.38 11.83 16.54
N ILE A 137 16.22 12.18 16.01
CA ILE A 137 15.96 13.44 15.30
C ILE A 137 15.88 14.67 16.22
N PHE A 138 16.23 14.57 17.51
CA PHE A 138 16.42 15.73 18.39
C PHE A 138 17.86 15.89 18.91
N LYS A 139 18.74 14.90 18.71
CA LYS A 139 20.17 14.99 19.09
C LYS A 139 20.90 16.08 18.28
N LYS A 140 21.65 16.95 18.98
CA LYS A 140 22.52 17.97 18.36
C LYS A 140 23.51 17.30 17.39
N GLY A 141 23.60 17.82 16.15
CA GLY A 141 24.50 17.30 15.11
C GLY A 141 23.98 16.09 14.31
N SER A 142 22.75 15.60 14.52
CA SER A 142 22.16 14.61 13.61
C SER A 142 21.80 15.24 12.26
N THR A 143 22.12 14.52 11.17
CA THR A 143 21.80 14.92 9.79
C THR A 143 20.28 14.98 9.59
N ARG A 144 19.79 16.13 9.13
CA ARG A 144 18.37 16.39 8.83
C ARG A 144 18.27 17.29 7.60
N ASP A 145 17.22 17.11 6.82
CA ASP A 145 16.87 17.91 5.64
C ASP A 145 15.88 19.05 5.98
N TYR A 146 15.38 19.10 7.22
CA TYR A 146 14.51 20.15 7.74
C TYR A 146 15.00 20.70 9.09
N SER A 147 14.59 21.93 9.41
CA SER A 147 14.82 22.54 10.72
C SER A 147 13.81 22.03 11.74
N ILE A 148 14.29 21.77 12.96
CA ILE A 148 13.43 21.44 14.11
C ILE A 148 13.24 22.70 14.95
N THR A 149 12.01 22.99 15.36
CA THR A 149 11.77 23.95 16.43
C THR A 149 12.39 23.39 17.70
N THR A 150 13.34 24.10 18.29
CA THR A 150 13.97 23.69 19.55
C THR A 150 12.92 23.75 20.67
N VAL A 151 12.19 22.65 20.84
CA VAL A 151 11.46 22.36 22.08
C VAL A 151 12.52 21.88 23.08
N LEU A 152 12.47 22.35 24.33
CA LEU A 152 13.34 21.90 25.43
C LEU A 152 13.05 20.43 25.79
N ILE A 153 13.33 19.49 24.88
CA ILE A 153 13.25 18.05 25.11
C ILE A 153 14.68 17.52 24.92
N PRO A 154 15.46 17.39 25.99
CA PRO A 154 16.80 16.81 25.92
C PRO A 154 16.69 15.28 25.90
N LEU A 155 15.95 14.71 24.95
CA LEU A 155 15.90 13.25 24.82
C LEU A 155 17.18 12.78 24.13
N LEU A 156 18.10 12.22 24.90
CA LEU A 156 19.20 11.40 24.36
C LEU A 156 18.74 9.94 24.39
N ILE A 157 18.73 9.32 23.22
CA ILE A 157 18.37 7.90 23.05
C ILE A 157 19.69 7.15 22.82
N SER A 158 19.98 6.17 23.67
CA SER A 158 21.11 5.25 23.52
C SER A 158 20.57 3.84 23.40
N LEU A 159 20.66 3.24 22.22
CA LEU A 159 20.16 1.89 21.96
C LEU A 159 21.33 0.92 21.83
N GLY A 160 21.37 -0.12 22.66
CA GLY A 160 22.31 -1.24 22.55
C GLY A 160 21.60 -2.46 21.95
N MET A 161 21.89 -2.83 20.71
CA MET A 161 21.17 -3.91 20.04
C MET A 161 21.92 -5.25 20.18
N ILE A 162 21.23 -6.31 20.63
CA ILE A 162 21.80 -7.66 20.73
C ILE A 162 21.05 -8.58 19.76
N PHE A 163 21.76 -9.04 18.72
CA PHE A 163 21.18 -9.94 17.73
C PHE A 163 21.27 -11.40 18.18
N SER A 164 20.15 -12.12 18.09
CA SER A 164 20.11 -13.55 18.33
C SER A 164 19.35 -14.21 17.18
N PHE A 165 20.07 -14.94 16.35
CA PHE A 165 19.49 -15.63 15.20
C PHE A 165 19.09 -17.05 15.60
N SER A 166 17.83 -17.40 15.36
CA SER A 166 17.32 -18.76 15.54
C SER A 166 16.66 -19.19 14.24
N SER A 167 17.15 -20.27 13.65
CA SER A 167 16.56 -20.88 12.46
C SER A 167 15.36 -21.79 12.76
N ARG A 168 14.88 -21.81 14.01
CA ARG A 168 13.76 -22.67 14.40
C ARG A 168 12.44 -22.01 14.01
N PRO A 169 11.47 -22.75 13.43
CA PRO A 169 10.13 -22.22 13.19
C PRO A 169 9.50 -21.74 14.50
N ARG A 170 8.67 -20.68 14.42
CA ARG A 170 7.99 -20.10 15.58
C ARG A 170 7.21 -21.21 16.30
N PRO A 171 7.40 -21.42 17.62
CA PRO A 171 6.55 -22.34 18.36
C PRO A 171 5.09 -21.89 18.21
N GLY A 172 4.20 -22.82 17.86
CA GLY A 172 2.78 -22.54 17.75
C GLY A 172 2.23 -21.98 19.07
N PRO A 173 1.11 -21.23 19.04
CA PRO A 173 0.51 -20.72 20.26
C PRO A 173 0.26 -21.91 21.20
N SER A 174 0.90 -21.89 22.36
CA SER A 174 0.63 -22.85 23.43
C SER A 174 -0.82 -22.69 23.83
N GLY A 175 -1.67 -23.66 23.46
CA GLY A 175 -3.06 -23.70 23.87
C GLY A 175 -3.14 -23.65 25.40
N GLY A 176 -3.87 -22.66 25.90
CA GLY A 176 -4.36 -22.56 27.27
C GLY A 176 -5.87 -22.62 27.26
#